data_AF-A0A3R6Y9D2-F1
#
_entry.id   AF-A0A3R6Y9D2-F1
#
_cell.length_a   1.000
_cell.length_b   1.000
_cell.length_c   1.000
_cell.angle_alpha   90.00
_cell.angle_beta   90.00
_cell.angle_gamma   90.00
#
_symmetry.space_group_name_H-M   'P 1'
#
loop_
_entity.id
_entity.type
_entity.pdbx_description
1 polymer ?
#
loop_
_entity_poly.entity_id
_entity_poly.type
_entity_poly.pdbx_seq_one_letter_code
_entity_poly.pdbx_strand_id
1 'polypeptide(L)'
;MFHESTQSDKALFNRLCPVKKDGSRVFANVMLRRLRKLGIDKTNPDDLTDDERKHFARLDIDSSTITWNRVLDTCDRFLRGITTGQAATELGHGRNTGFDITVRGGAGAVELGKAVVDACAAPSNHFDFLYPLNWSIEEKVDAVCKKIYGADSVEFSPLALEKVKVFTACGYDKFPICMAKTHLSFSTDPTKKNVPSGYASRMVMSHLMHECSFSVTIRDIRASVGAGFLYLLCGDIMTVPGLPTRPGFYDVDVDCDTGKIVGLF
;
A
#
# COMPACT_ATOMS: atom_id res chain seq x y z
N MET A 1 -6.98 -22.49 -6.23
CA MET A 1 -7.41 -23.79 -5.68
C MET A 1 -8.32 -24.56 -6.64
N PHE A 2 -9.63 -24.26 -6.80
CA PHE A 2 -10.49 -25.10 -7.66
C PHE A 2 -10.06 -25.16 -9.15
N HIS A 3 -9.70 -24.03 -9.75
CA HIS A 3 -9.20 -24.00 -11.13
C HIS A 3 -7.83 -24.66 -11.31
N GLU A 4 -7.09 -24.87 -10.23
CA GLU A 4 -5.76 -25.45 -10.21
C GLU A 4 -5.85 -26.98 -10.00
N SER A 5 -6.81 -27.46 -9.22
CA SER A 5 -7.05 -28.90 -9.01
C SER A 5 -7.72 -29.59 -10.20
N THR A 6 -8.50 -28.85 -11.00
CA THR A 6 -9.25 -29.39 -12.16
C THR A 6 -8.47 -29.37 -13.47
N GLN A 7 -7.28 -28.79 -13.51
CA GLN A 7 -6.49 -28.62 -14.73
C GLN A 7 -5.16 -29.35 -14.63
N SER A 8 -4.70 -29.85 -15.77
CA SER A 8 -3.37 -30.44 -15.88
C SER A 8 -2.29 -29.36 -15.76
N ASP A 9 -1.13 -29.74 -15.22
CA ASP A 9 0.00 -28.83 -15.01
C ASP A 9 0.45 -28.19 -16.33
N LYS A 10 0.41 -28.96 -17.42
CA LYS A 10 0.69 -28.48 -18.79
C LYS A 10 -0.32 -27.42 -19.26
N ALA A 11 -1.61 -27.60 -18.96
CA ALA A 11 -2.64 -26.65 -19.34
C ALA A 11 -2.51 -25.32 -18.56
N LEU A 12 -2.23 -25.40 -17.25
CA LEU A 12 -1.97 -24.24 -16.40
C LEU A 12 -0.73 -23.48 -16.87
N PHE A 13 0.37 -24.20 -17.11
CA PHE A 13 1.61 -23.63 -17.63
C PHE A 13 1.41 -22.93 -18.98
N ASN A 14 0.69 -23.55 -19.91
CA ASN A 14 0.42 -22.96 -21.23
C ASN A 14 -0.44 -21.69 -21.16
N ARG A 15 -1.32 -21.54 -20.16
CA ARG A 15 -2.11 -20.31 -19.97
C ARG A 15 -1.29 -19.21 -19.32
N LEU A 16 -0.36 -19.56 -18.43
CA LEU A 16 0.59 -18.63 -17.83
C LEU A 16 1.63 -18.15 -18.85
N CYS A 17 2.12 -19.05 -19.71
CA CYS A 17 3.13 -18.79 -20.73
C CYS A 17 2.59 -19.19 -22.12
N PRO A 18 1.64 -18.42 -22.69
CA PRO A 18 1.09 -18.73 -24.01
C PRO A 18 2.15 -18.58 -25.10
N VAL A 19 2.05 -19.41 -26.13
CA VAL A 19 2.90 -19.31 -27.32
C VAL A 19 2.47 -18.07 -28.11
N LYS A 20 3.40 -17.16 -28.36
CA LYS A 20 3.16 -15.99 -29.22
C LYS A 20 3.05 -16.42 -30.68
N LYS A 21 2.55 -15.52 -31.55
CA LYS A 21 2.42 -15.78 -32.99
C LYS A 21 3.76 -16.13 -33.68
N ASP A 22 4.87 -15.71 -33.09
CA ASP A 22 6.24 -16.00 -33.52
C ASP A 22 6.78 -17.35 -33.00
N GLY A 23 5.97 -18.14 -32.29
CA GLY A 23 6.36 -19.42 -31.71
C GLY A 23 7.12 -19.30 -30.39
N SER A 24 7.46 -18.10 -29.94
CA SER A 24 8.24 -17.89 -28.71
C SER A 24 7.36 -17.89 -27.45
N ARG A 25 7.93 -18.36 -26.34
CA ARG A 25 7.37 -18.18 -24.99
C ARG A 25 8.29 -17.28 -24.20
N VAL A 26 7.69 -16.38 -23.42
CA VAL A 26 8.44 -15.46 -22.56
C VAL A 26 7.78 -15.42 -21.20
N PHE A 27 8.57 -15.57 -20.13
CA PHE A 27 8.05 -15.34 -18.79
C PHE A 27 7.71 -13.88 -18.59
N ALA A 28 6.53 -13.60 -18.04
CA ALA A 28 6.26 -12.29 -17.47
C ALA A 28 7.18 -12.05 -16.27
N ASN A 29 7.46 -10.79 -15.97
CA ASN A 29 8.42 -10.45 -14.92
C ASN A 29 8.03 -10.92 -13.51
N VAL A 30 6.74 -10.98 -13.22
CA VAL A 30 6.22 -11.57 -11.97
C VAL A 30 6.54 -13.08 -11.90
N MET A 31 6.56 -13.77 -13.03
CA MET A 31 6.84 -15.21 -13.12
C MET A 31 8.30 -15.52 -12.81
N LEU A 32 9.23 -14.69 -13.29
CA LEU A 32 10.66 -14.80 -12.95
C LEU A 32 10.90 -14.64 -11.44
N ARG A 33 10.17 -13.73 -10.78
CA ARG A 33 10.25 -13.56 -9.32
C ARG A 33 9.75 -14.79 -8.57
N ARG A 34 8.70 -15.45 -9.09
CA ARG A 34 8.18 -16.70 -8.54
C ARG A 34 9.19 -17.85 -8.71
N LEU A 35 9.77 -18.01 -9.90
CA LEU A 35 10.80 -19.02 -10.17
C LEU A 35 11.99 -18.89 -9.21
N ARG A 36 12.44 -17.65 -8.96
CA ARG A 36 13.51 -17.40 -7.99
C ARG A 36 13.14 -17.79 -6.55
N LYS A 37 11.90 -17.55 -6.12
CA LYS A 37 11.41 -18.01 -4.80
C LYS A 37 11.37 -19.54 -4.69
N LEU A 38 11.21 -20.23 -5.83
CA LEU A 38 11.23 -21.68 -5.94
C LEU A 38 12.65 -22.24 -6.15
N GLY A 39 13.69 -21.39 -6.18
CA GLY A 39 15.07 -21.81 -6.41
C GLY A 39 15.39 -22.20 -7.86
N ILE A 40 14.63 -21.70 -8.84
CA ILE A 40 14.79 -21.99 -10.26
C ILE A 40 15.37 -20.76 -10.97
N ASP A 41 16.59 -20.88 -11.51
CA ASP A 41 17.33 -19.77 -12.16
C ASP A 41 17.12 -19.67 -13.68
N LYS A 42 16.22 -20.48 -14.24
CA LYS A 42 15.95 -20.55 -15.68
C LYS A 42 15.08 -19.38 -16.14
N THR A 43 15.44 -18.76 -17.27
CA THR A 43 14.76 -17.57 -17.80
C THR A 43 13.91 -17.82 -19.04
N ASN A 44 14.04 -18.99 -19.66
CA ASN A 44 13.25 -19.41 -20.80
C ASN A 44 12.18 -20.44 -20.36
N PRO A 45 10.88 -20.24 -20.68
CA PRO A 45 9.83 -21.19 -20.35
C PRO A 45 10.04 -22.61 -20.90
N ASP A 46 10.70 -22.73 -22.05
CA ASP A 46 10.91 -24.03 -22.67
C ASP A 46 12.00 -24.86 -21.98
N ASP A 47 12.88 -24.22 -21.19
CA ASP A 47 13.99 -24.86 -20.47
C ASP A 47 13.54 -25.49 -19.13
N LEU A 48 12.31 -25.21 -18.68
CA LEU A 48 11.76 -25.83 -17.47
C LEU A 48 11.42 -27.30 -17.70
N THR A 49 11.86 -28.15 -16.77
CA THR A 49 11.43 -29.54 -16.62
C THR A 49 9.95 -29.61 -16.23
N ASP A 50 9.31 -30.75 -16.41
CA ASP A 50 7.90 -30.92 -16.07
C ASP A 50 7.62 -30.70 -14.56
N ASP A 51 8.57 -31.08 -13.69
CA ASP A 51 8.47 -30.84 -12.25
C ASP A 51 8.60 -29.35 -11.91
N GLU A 52 9.54 -28.63 -12.53
CA GLU A 52 9.68 -27.18 -12.35
C GLU A 52 8.44 -26.44 -12.87
N ARG A 53 7.86 -26.88 -14.00
CA ARG A 53 6.62 -26.32 -14.55
C ARG A 53 5.45 -26.50 -13.60
N LYS A 54 5.35 -27.66 -12.93
CA LYS A 54 4.33 -27.94 -11.92
C LYS A 54 4.44 -26.98 -10.72
N HIS A 55 5.62 -26.90 -10.09
CA HIS A 55 5.84 -26.02 -8.94
C HIS A 55 5.68 -24.53 -9.29
N PHE A 56 6.05 -24.17 -10.51
CA PHE A 56 5.87 -22.83 -11.02
C PHE A 56 4.38 -22.50 -11.25
N ALA A 57 3.63 -23.37 -11.91
CA ALA A 57 2.24 -23.13 -12.31
C ALA A 57 1.26 -23.27 -11.14
N ARG A 58 1.54 -24.16 -10.18
CA ARG A 58 0.72 -24.33 -8.98
C ARG A 58 1.15 -23.35 -7.90
N LEU A 59 0.20 -22.65 -7.31
CA LEU A 59 0.41 -21.70 -6.22
C LEU A 59 0.54 -22.40 -4.87
N ASP A 60 -0.02 -23.61 -4.73
CA ASP A 60 0.01 -24.46 -3.53
C ASP A 60 -0.32 -23.69 -2.24
N ILE A 61 -1.30 -22.79 -2.34
CA ILE A 61 -1.76 -22.00 -1.20
C ILE A 61 -2.48 -22.93 -0.23
N ASP A 62 -1.94 -23.07 0.98
CA ASP A 62 -2.63 -23.73 2.07
C ASP A 62 -3.83 -22.88 2.52
N SER A 63 -5.03 -23.35 2.21
CA SER A 63 -6.29 -22.70 2.56
C SER A 63 -6.47 -22.42 4.06
N SER A 64 -5.82 -23.23 4.92
CA SER A 64 -5.90 -23.09 6.38
C SER A 64 -5.08 -21.91 6.90
N THR A 65 -4.07 -21.47 6.14
CA THR A 65 -3.18 -20.35 6.51
C THR A 65 -3.75 -18.97 6.15
N ILE A 66 -4.88 -18.91 5.44
CA ILE A 66 -5.51 -17.66 5.03
C ILE A 66 -6.26 -17.04 6.22
N THR A 67 -5.67 -16.04 6.88
CA THR A 67 -6.19 -15.43 8.12
C THR A 67 -7.10 -14.23 7.90
N TRP A 68 -7.07 -13.59 6.73
CA TRP A 68 -7.89 -12.41 6.47
C TRP A 68 -9.36 -12.75 6.14
N ASN A 69 -10.27 -12.06 6.80
CA ASN A 69 -11.70 -12.05 6.46
C ASN A 69 -11.97 -11.01 5.37
N ARG A 70 -13.11 -11.16 4.69
CA ARG A 70 -13.57 -10.14 3.73
C ARG A 70 -14.22 -8.99 4.51
N VAL A 71 -14.09 -7.76 4.05
CA VAL A 71 -14.77 -6.61 4.68
C VAL A 71 -15.98 -6.25 3.83
N LEU A 72 -17.15 -6.15 4.47
CA LEU A 72 -18.39 -5.77 3.80
C LEU A 72 -19.22 -4.89 4.73
N ASP A 73 -19.67 -3.74 4.23
CA ASP A 73 -20.45 -2.77 4.99
C ASP A 73 -21.95 -3.08 4.88
N THR A 74 -22.37 -4.18 5.50
CA THR A 74 -23.79 -4.56 5.60
C THR A 74 -24.14 -5.08 6.99
N CYS A 75 -25.33 -4.72 7.48
CA CYS A 75 -25.90 -5.22 8.73
C CYS A 75 -26.45 -6.66 8.61
N ASP A 76 -25.60 -7.68 8.43
CA ASP A 76 -26.06 -9.08 8.46
C ASP A 76 -25.20 -9.94 9.40
N ARG A 77 -25.79 -10.37 10.53
CA ARG A 77 -25.11 -11.15 11.56
C ARG A 77 -24.70 -12.55 11.07
N PHE A 78 -25.44 -13.15 10.15
CA PHE A 78 -25.17 -14.51 9.68
C PHE A 78 -23.91 -14.59 8.80
N LEU A 79 -23.44 -13.46 8.28
CA LEU A 79 -22.25 -13.39 7.44
C LEU A 79 -20.92 -13.42 8.22
N ARG A 80 -20.95 -13.39 9.56
CA ARG A 80 -19.72 -13.43 10.40
C ARG A 80 -19.06 -14.81 10.46
N GLY A 81 -19.83 -15.85 10.15
CA GLY A 81 -19.34 -17.22 10.04
C GLY A 81 -20.07 -17.87 8.88
N ILE A 82 -19.37 -18.05 7.78
CA ILE A 82 -19.88 -18.67 6.57
C ILE A 82 -18.96 -19.80 6.14
N THR A 83 -19.52 -20.82 5.51
CA THR A 83 -18.73 -21.78 4.76
C THR A 83 -18.83 -21.40 3.29
N THR A 84 -17.70 -20.99 2.69
CA THR A 84 -17.61 -20.80 1.24
C THR A 84 -17.31 -22.13 0.54
N GLY A 85 -17.54 -22.27 -0.76
CA GLY A 85 -17.23 -23.51 -1.47
C GLY A 85 -18.33 -24.58 -1.38
N GLN A 86 -19.58 -24.19 -1.12
CA GLN A 86 -20.71 -25.10 -0.90
C GLN A 86 -21.45 -25.48 -2.19
N ALA A 87 -21.19 -24.79 -3.31
CA ALA A 87 -21.82 -25.12 -4.58
C ALA A 87 -21.36 -26.50 -5.07
N ALA A 88 -22.23 -27.21 -5.80
CA ALA A 88 -21.89 -28.51 -6.41
C ALA A 88 -20.66 -28.41 -7.33
N THR A 89 -20.41 -27.24 -7.91
CA THR A 89 -19.25 -26.94 -8.76
C THR A 89 -17.97 -26.65 -7.98
N GLU A 90 -17.98 -26.58 -6.65
CA GLU A 90 -16.83 -26.23 -5.80
C GLU A 90 -16.42 -27.41 -4.88
N LEU A 91 -17.02 -28.59 -5.11
CA LEU A 91 -16.96 -29.80 -4.28
C LEU A 91 -15.59 -30.03 -3.62
N GLY A 92 -15.59 -30.15 -2.30
CA GLY A 92 -14.38 -30.47 -1.49
C GLY A 92 -13.48 -29.28 -1.15
N HIS A 93 -13.73 -28.08 -1.70
CA HIS A 93 -12.93 -26.88 -1.43
C HIS A 93 -13.65 -25.92 -0.46
N GLY A 94 -14.45 -26.50 0.44
CA GLY A 94 -15.18 -25.77 1.47
C GLY A 94 -14.23 -25.14 2.49
N ARG A 95 -14.48 -23.88 2.86
CA ARG A 95 -13.68 -23.19 3.89
C ARG A 95 -14.57 -22.41 4.83
N ASN A 96 -14.36 -22.59 6.14
CA ASN A 96 -14.96 -21.75 7.15
C ASN A 96 -14.23 -20.40 7.20
N THR A 97 -14.97 -19.30 7.07
CA THR A 97 -14.45 -17.93 7.02
C THR A 97 -15.56 -16.95 7.43
N GLY A 98 -15.29 -15.65 7.43
CA GLY A 98 -16.30 -14.65 7.81
C GLY A 98 -16.12 -13.33 7.11
N PHE A 99 -17.09 -12.45 7.32
CA PHE A 99 -16.97 -11.03 7.07
C PHE A 99 -16.72 -10.29 8.39
N ASP A 100 -15.81 -9.32 8.37
CA ASP A 100 -15.66 -8.35 9.45
C ASP A 100 -16.70 -7.24 9.22
N ILE A 101 -17.69 -7.18 10.13
CA ILE A 101 -18.90 -6.36 9.98
C ILE A 101 -18.91 -5.25 11.03
N THR A 102 -18.85 -4.00 10.55
CA THR A 102 -18.78 -2.72 11.28
C THR A 102 -19.86 -2.54 12.37
N VAL A 103 -21.03 -3.16 12.21
CA VAL A 103 -22.25 -2.90 12.99
C VAL A 103 -22.23 -3.49 14.42
N ARG A 104 -21.25 -4.33 14.79
CA ARG A 104 -21.16 -4.87 16.16
C ARG A 104 -20.58 -3.91 17.19
N GLY A 105 -20.09 -2.75 16.77
CA GLY A 105 -19.21 -1.94 17.61
C GLY A 105 -18.03 -2.78 18.14
N GLY A 106 -17.63 -2.55 19.39
CA GLY A 106 -16.48 -3.23 19.99
C GLY A 106 -16.56 -4.77 20.01
N ALA A 107 -17.76 -5.34 20.05
CA ALA A 107 -17.92 -6.80 20.05
C ALA A 107 -17.50 -7.47 18.73
N GLY A 108 -17.34 -6.70 17.63
CA GLY A 108 -16.81 -7.18 16.36
C GLY A 108 -15.29 -7.13 16.26
N ALA A 109 -14.62 -6.41 17.16
CA ALA A 109 -13.18 -6.20 17.15
C ALA A 109 -12.46 -6.91 18.30
N VAL A 110 -13.13 -7.83 19.02
CA VAL A 110 -12.55 -8.53 20.18
C VAL A 110 -11.28 -9.30 19.81
N GLU A 111 -11.29 -9.99 18.67
CA GLU A 111 -10.10 -10.73 18.22
C GLU A 111 -8.96 -9.81 17.78
N LEU A 112 -9.28 -8.66 17.16
CA LEU A 112 -8.28 -7.62 16.90
C LEU A 112 -7.71 -7.06 18.22
N GLY A 113 -8.56 -6.83 19.22
CA GLY A 113 -8.14 -6.37 20.55
C GLY A 113 -7.19 -7.36 21.22
N LYS A 114 -7.50 -8.66 21.18
CA LYS A 114 -6.61 -9.73 21.68
C LYS A 114 -5.27 -9.72 20.94
N ALA A 115 -5.29 -9.64 19.61
CA ALA A 115 -4.06 -9.59 18.81
C ALA A 115 -3.17 -8.38 19.16
N VAL A 116 -3.76 -7.21 19.46
CA VAL A 116 -3.02 -6.03 19.94
C VAL A 116 -2.43 -6.27 21.32
N VAL A 117 -3.19 -6.87 22.26
CA VAL A 117 -2.69 -7.22 23.60
C VAL A 117 -1.50 -8.17 23.50
N ASP A 118 -1.61 -9.20 22.65
CA ASP A 118 -0.54 -10.17 22.43
C ASP A 118 0.70 -9.50 21.80
N ALA A 119 0.52 -8.61 20.83
CA ALA A 119 1.61 -7.85 20.22
C ALA A 119 2.32 -6.90 21.22
N CYS A 120 1.57 -6.32 22.16
CA CYS A 120 2.14 -5.50 23.24
C CYS A 120 2.85 -6.33 24.31
N ALA A 121 2.42 -7.58 24.54
CA ALA A 121 3.04 -8.51 25.48
C ALA A 121 4.30 -9.19 24.92
N ALA A 122 4.44 -9.24 23.60
CA ALA A 122 5.64 -9.73 22.94
C ALA A 122 6.87 -8.88 23.31
N PRO A 123 8.09 -9.46 23.31
CA PRO A 123 9.32 -8.71 23.55
C PRO A 123 9.40 -7.50 22.62
N SER A 124 9.76 -6.33 23.19
CA SER A 124 9.83 -5.06 22.46
C SER A 124 10.55 -5.22 21.12
N ASN A 125 9.87 -4.83 20.04
CA ASN A 125 10.51 -4.64 18.76
C ASN A 125 11.53 -3.50 18.86
N HIS A 126 12.67 -3.64 18.21
CA HIS A 126 13.67 -2.58 18.09
C HIS A 126 13.09 -1.45 17.23
N PHE A 127 12.74 -0.32 17.85
CA PHE A 127 12.19 0.84 17.13
C PHE A 127 13.32 1.80 16.76
N ASP A 128 13.46 2.06 15.46
CA ASP A 128 14.41 3.02 14.91
C ASP A 128 13.69 4.13 14.14
N PHE A 129 14.15 5.37 14.32
CA PHE A 129 13.75 6.47 13.44
C PHE A 129 14.39 6.32 12.06
N LEU A 130 13.70 6.83 11.03
CA LEU A 130 14.14 6.71 9.63
C LEU A 130 15.51 7.38 9.36
N TYR A 131 15.77 8.47 10.08
CA TYR A 131 16.97 9.28 10.00
C TYR A 131 17.28 9.92 11.37
N PRO A 132 18.55 10.21 11.66
CA PRO A 132 18.94 11.00 12.83
C PRO A 132 18.76 12.51 12.57
N LEU A 133 18.56 13.28 13.64
CA LEU A 133 18.27 14.72 13.53
C LEU A 133 19.46 15.59 13.11
N ASN A 134 20.69 15.08 13.18
CA ASN A 134 21.90 15.81 12.78
C ASN A 134 22.22 15.75 11.29
N TRP A 135 21.43 15.02 10.49
CA TRP A 135 21.53 15.06 9.03
C TRP A 135 21.10 16.41 8.47
N SER A 136 21.66 16.77 7.32
CA SER A 136 21.22 17.94 6.55
C SER A 136 19.75 17.81 6.15
N ILE A 137 19.11 18.94 5.82
CA ILE A 137 17.70 18.95 5.39
C ILE A 137 17.55 18.08 4.14
N GLU A 138 18.49 18.16 3.21
CA GLU A 138 18.51 17.41 1.97
C GLU A 138 18.62 15.90 2.20
N GLU A 139 19.51 15.45 3.09
CA GLU A 139 19.66 14.03 3.44
C GLU A 139 18.39 13.47 4.09
N LYS A 140 17.73 14.25 4.95
CA LYS A 140 16.46 13.86 5.57
C LYS A 140 15.37 13.68 4.52
N VAL A 141 15.26 14.62 3.60
CA VAL A 141 14.29 14.55 2.50
C VAL A 141 14.56 13.37 1.60
N ASP A 142 15.83 13.15 1.23
CA ASP A 142 16.25 12.01 0.41
C ASP A 142 15.88 10.68 1.08
N ALA A 143 16.11 10.56 2.40
CA ALA A 143 15.74 9.39 3.17
C ALA A 143 14.23 9.11 3.14
N VAL A 144 13.39 10.14 3.34
CA VAL A 144 11.93 9.97 3.26
C VAL A 144 11.50 9.60 1.83
N CYS A 145 11.97 10.33 0.83
CA CYS A 145 11.58 10.11 -0.55
C CYS A 145 12.00 8.73 -1.06
N LYS A 146 13.23 8.29 -0.81
CA LYS A 146 13.72 6.99 -1.28
C LYS A 146 13.22 5.82 -0.45
N LYS A 147 13.23 5.93 0.89
CA LYS A 147 12.91 4.79 1.77
C LYS A 147 11.42 4.64 2.07
N ILE A 148 10.64 5.73 2.05
CA ILE A 148 9.20 5.73 2.38
C ILE A 148 8.32 5.90 1.14
N TYR A 149 8.73 6.71 0.15
CA TYR A 149 7.93 6.88 -1.06
C TYR A 149 8.39 5.98 -2.20
N GLY A 150 9.67 5.57 -2.20
CA GLY A 150 10.26 4.86 -3.33
C GLY A 150 10.46 5.78 -4.54
N ALA A 151 10.77 7.05 -4.33
CA ALA A 151 11.17 7.98 -5.40
C ALA A 151 12.61 7.71 -5.83
N ASP A 152 12.95 7.93 -7.09
CA ASP A 152 14.33 7.76 -7.59
C ASP A 152 15.21 8.97 -7.28
N SER A 153 14.60 10.16 -7.36
CA SER A 153 15.27 11.42 -7.16
C SER A 153 14.41 12.43 -6.41
N VAL A 154 15.09 13.41 -5.84
CA VAL A 154 14.47 14.58 -5.21
C VAL A 154 15.04 15.80 -5.91
N GLU A 155 14.16 16.73 -6.27
CA GLU A 155 14.54 17.98 -6.90
C GLU A 155 14.12 19.14 -6.01
N PHE A 156 14.99 20.11 -5.78
CA PHE A 156 14.68 21.30 -5.01
C PHE A 156 14.54 22.48 -5.96
N SER A 157 13.49 23.29 -5.77
CA SER A 157 13.38 24.57 -6.47
C SER A 157 14.48 25.53 -6.00
N PRO A 158 14.81 26.57 -6.79
CA PRO A 158 15.75 27.61 -6.36
C PRO A 158 15.34 28.27 -5.03
N LEU A 159 14.05 28.51 -4.84
CA LEU A 159 13.49 29.07 -3.60
C LEU A 159 13.69 28.11 -2.42
N ALA A 160 13.46 26.81 -2.62
CA ALA A 160 13.67 25.82 -1.58
C ALA A 160 15.14 25.75 -1.16
N LEU A 161 16.07 25.75 -2.13
CA LEU A 161 17.52 25.74 -1.87
C LEU A 161 17.99 27.00 -1.12
N GLU A 162 17.46 28.17 -1.45
CA GLU A 162 17.74 29.40 -0.71
C GLU A 162 17.30 29.27 0.76
N LYS A 163 16.08 28.76 0.98
CA LYS A 163 15.55 28.57 2.33
C LYS A 163 16.25 27.48 3.13
N VAL A 164 16.75 26.42 2.49
CA VAL A 164 17.61 25.45 3.15
C VAL A 164 18.82 26.16 3.76
N LYS A 165 19.52 27.00 2.98
CA LYS A 165 20.68 27.76 3.48
C LYS A 165 20.33 28.63 4.68
N VAL A 166 19.20 29.35 4.59
CA VAL A 166 18.72 30.23 5.68
C VAL A 166 18.41 29.41 6.93
N PHE A 167 17.66 28.31 6.81
CA PHE A 167 17.28 27.49 7.96
C PHE A 167 18.46 26.75 8.58
N THR A 168 19.43 26.31 7.78
CA THR A 168 20.69 25.76 8.29
C THR A 168 21.49 26.82 9.04
N ALA A 169 21.58 28.06 8.53
CA ALA A 169 22.25 29.15 9.24
C ALA A 169 21.55 29.53 10.56
N CYS A 170 20.22 29.39 10.63
CA CYS A 170 19.45 29.58 11.86
C CYS A 170 19.53 28.39 12.84
N GLY A 171 20.18 27.28 12.47
CA GLY A 171 20.25 26.06 13.27
C GLY A 171 18.96 25.22 13.30
N TYR A 172 18.04 25.49 12.37
CA TYR A 172 16.77 24.76 12.21
C TYR A 172 16.94 23.51 11.34
N ASP A 173 18.11 23.29 10.76
CA ASP A 173 18.49 22.04 10.09
C ASP A 173 18.31 20.83 11.00
N LYS A 174 18.45 21.00 12.33
CA LYS A 174 18.30 19.93 13.33
C LYS A 174 16.85 19.51 13.58
N PHE A 175 15.88 20.27 13.07
CA PHE A 175 14.48 19.91 13.22
C PHE A 175 14.11 18.67 12.37
N PRO A 176 13.14 17.86 12.80
CA PRO A 176 12.50 16.88 11.93
C PRO A 176 11.78 17.56 10.77
N ILE A 177 11.55 16.78 9.72
CA ILE A 177 10.87 17.24 8.51
C ILE A 177 9.45 16.67 8.39
N CYS A 178 8.54 17.49 7.86
CA CYS A 178 7.17 17.14 7.54
C CYS A 178 6.95 17.36 6.04
N MET A 179 6.68 16.27 5.32
CA MET A 179 6.47 16.28 3.88
C MET A 179 5.02 16.60 3.56
N ALA A 180 4.80 17.68 2.83
CA ALA A 180 3.51 18.20 2.53
C ALA A 180 3.19 17.95 1.05
N LYS A 181 2.47 16.85 0.80
CA LYS A 181 2.14 16.34 -0.53
C LYS A 181 0.72 15.80 -0.56
N THR A 182 0.25 15.44 -1.76
CA THR A 182 -1.01 14.71 -1.90
C THR A 182 -0.99 13.38 -1.12
N HIS A 183 -2.06 13.09 -0.38
CA HIS A 183 -2.24 11.83 0.35
C HIS A 183 -2.76 10.70 -0.55
N LEU A 184 -3.11 11.01 -1.79
CA LEU A 184 -3.80 10.11 -2.72
C LEU A 184 -2.85 9.20 -3.54
N SER A 185 -1.55 9.35 -3.37
CA SER A 185 -0.47 8.70 -4.13
C SER A 185 0.82 8.69 -3.29
N PHE A 186 1.80 7.82 -3.62
CA PHE A 186 3.17 7.95 -3.08
C PHE A 186 3.96 9.08 -3.75
N SER A 187 3.67 9.39 -5.01
CA SER A 187 4.26 10.53 -5.73
C SER A 187 3.62 11.86 -5.32
N THR A 188 3.99 12.93 -6.01
CA THR A 188 3.36 14.26 -5.89
C THR A 188 2.11 14.41 -6.77
N ASP A 189 1.75 13.38 -7.54
CA ASP A 189 0.61 13.36 -8.46
C ASP A 189 -0.53 12.48 -7.92
N PRO A 190 -1.73 13.05 -7.62
CA PRO A 190 -2.85 12.32 -7.03
C PRO A 190 -3.46 11.25 -7.96
N THR A 191 -3.20 11.31 -9.27
CA THR A 191 -3.76 10.38 -10.26
C THR A 191 -2.95 9.08 -10.35
N LYS A 192 -1.68 9.10 -9.94
CA LYS A 192 -0.80 7.93 -9.92
C LYS A 192 -1.12 7.02 -8.72
N LYS A 193 -2.08 6.11 -8.91
CA LYS A 193 -2.48 5.11 -7.90
C LYS A 193 -1.49 3.93 -7.83
N ASN A 194 -1.64 3.12 -6.78
CA ASN A 194 -0.79 1.97 -6.46
C ASN A 194 0.64 2.38 -6.07
N VAL A 195 1.60 1.46 -6.11
CA VAL A 195 3.03 1.74 -5.87
C VAL A 195 3.64 2.20 -7.21
N PRO A 196 3.91 3.50 -7.42
CA PRO A 196 4.75 3.92 -8.53
C PRO A 196 6.12 3.27 -8.29
N SER A 197 6.60 2.55 -9.29
CA SER A 197 7.71 1.61 -9.14
C SER A 197 9.03 2.28 -8.73
N GLY A 198 9.33 2.31 -7.44
CA GLY A 198 10.69 2.49 -6.93
C GLY A 198 10.99 1.77 -5.61
N TYR A 199 9.99 1.15 -4.97
CA TYR A 199 10.21 0.19 -3.88
C TYR A 199 10.85 -1.14 -4.30
N ALA A 200 10.99 -1.39 -5.61
CA ALA A 200 11.52 -2.64 -6.15
C ALA A 200 13.06 -2.65 -6.32
N SER A 201 13.78 -1.59 -5.94
CA SER A 201 15.24 -1.54 -6.15
C SER A 201 16.09 -2.22 -5.08
N ARG A 202 15.50 -2.79 -4.01
CA ARG A 202 16.26 -3.57 -3.01
C ARG A 202 15.90 -5.05 -2.88
N MET A 203 14.98 -5.55 -3.70
CA MET A 203 14.88 -6.99 -3.99
C MET A 203 14.42 -7.22 -5.44
N VAL A 204 15.43 -7.12 -6.30
CA VAL A 204 15.59 -7.71 -7.62
C VAL A 204 14.86 -7.08 -8.82
N MET A 205 15.70 -6.57 -9.72
CA MET A 205 15.44 -6.11 -11.07
C MET A 205 14.59 -7.10 -11.89
N SER A 206 13.53 -6.59 -12.52
CA SER A 206 12.57 -7.38 -13.28
C SER A 206 11.79 -6.46 -14.26
N HIS A 207 12.24 -6.53 -15.51
CA HIS A 207 12.01 -5.74 -16.75
C HIS A 207 10.56 -5.65 -17.33
N LEU A 208 9.50 -5.66 -16.51
CA LEU A 208 8.15 -5.24 -16.93
C LEU A 208 7.60 -4.45 -15.76
N MET A 209 8.30 -3.36 -15.50
CA MET A 209 7.70 -2.21 -14.90
C MET A 209 7.48 -1.27 -16.07
N HIS A 210 6.28 -0.71 -16.23
CA HIS A 210 6.28 0.68 -16.64
C HIS A 210 7.25 1.33 -15.66
N GLU A 211 8.40 1.80 -16.15
CA GLU A 211 9.34 2.59 -15.36
C GLU A 211 8.57 3.82 -14.89
N CYS A 212 7.81 3.68 -13.82
CA CYS A 212 7.24 4.80 -13.09
C CYS A 212 8.33 5.26 -12.13
N SER A 213 9.47 5.63 -12.73
CA SER A 213 10.41 6.47 -12.04
C SER A 213 9.70 7.79 -11.77
N PHE A 214 9.82 8.29 -10.55
CA PHE A 214 9.25 9.58 -10.21
C PHE A 214 10.19 10.35 -9.32
N SER A 215 10.34 11.63 -9.65
CA SER A 215 11.00 12.59 -8.82
C SER A 215 9.99 13.23 -7.87
N VAL A 216 10.45 13.59 -6.68
CA VAL A 216 9.70 14.44 -5.76
C VAL A 216 10.30 15.82 -5.82
N THR A 217 9.53 16.79 -6.33
CA THR A 217 9.96 18.19 -6.37
C THR A 217 9.54 18.91 -5.09
N ILE A 218 10.51 19.48 -4.38
CA ILE A 218 10.30 20.38 -3.24
C ILE A 218 10.23 21.82 -3.76
N ARG A 219 9.04 22.40 -3.73
CA ARG A 219 8.80 23.75 -4.28
C ARG A 219 9.15 24.85 -3.29
N ASP A 220 8.90 24.62 -2.00
CA ASP A 220 9.13 25.59 -0.95
C ASP A 220 9.32 24.89 0.41
N ILE A 221 9.96 25.57 1.37
CA ILE A 221 10.15 25.09 2.74
C ILE A 221 9.67 26.18 3.70
N ARG A 222 8.96 25.79 4.75
CA ARG A 222 8.52 26.67 5.84
C ARG A 222 8.98 26.09 7.18
N ALA A 223 9.18 26.94 8.17
CA ALA A 223 9.57 26.51 9.51
C ALA A 223 8.43 26.78 10.50
N SER A 224 7.99 25.74 11.19
CA SER A 224 7.08 25.85 12.33
C SER A 224 7.92 25.86 13.61
N VAL A 225 8.57 26.99 13.90
CA VAL A 225 9.60 27.08 14.96
C VAL A 225 9.05 26.69 16.33
N GLY A 226 7.86 27.16 16.70
CA GLY A 226 7.23 26.78 17.98
C GLY A 226 6.89 25.30 18.09
N ALA A 227 6.58 24.64 16.98
CA ALA A 227 6.30 23.20 16.94
C ALA A 227 7.57 22.34 16.70
N GLY A 228 8.70 22.97 16.36
CA GLY A 228 9.99 22.31 16.19
C GLY A 228 10.11 21.43 14.94
N PHE A 229 9.52 21.82 13.80
CA PHE A 229 9.68 21.07 12.54
C PHE A 229 9.75 21.96 11.29
N LEU A 230 10.36 21.43 10.22
CA LEU A 230 10.34 22.03 8.88
C LEU A 230 9.25 21.39 8.02
N TYR A 231 8.52 22.21 7.30
CA TYR A 231 7.40 21.83 6.45
C TYR A 231 7.77 22.00 4.98
N LEU A 232 7.86 20.90 4.23
CA LEU A 232 8.30 20.88 2.84
C LEU A 232 7.12 20.74 1.90
N LEU A 233 6.90 21.74 1.05
CA LEU A 233 5.80 21.81 0.11
C LEU A 233 6.17 21.12 -1.21
N CYS A 234 5.58 19.95 -1.47
CA CYS A 234 5.84 19.17 -2.70
C CYS A 234 4.79 19.37 -3.81
N GLY A 235 3.69 20.04 -3.50
CA GLY A 235 2.57 20.28 -4.40
C GLY A 235 1.65 21.35 -3.83
N ASP A 236 0.58 21.71 -4.53
CA ASP A 236 -0.39 22.68 -4.02
C ASP A 236 -1.17 22.08 -2.86
N ILE A 237 -1.22 22.82 -1.75
CA ILE A 237 -1.89 22.39 -0.53
C ILE A 237 -2.94 23.42 -0.20
N MET A 238 -4.19 22.98 -0.16
CA MET A 238 -5.28 23.78 0.36
C MET A 238 -5.15 23.86 1.88
N THR A 239 -4.79 25.03 2.39
CA THR A 239 -4.77 25.30 3.84
C THR A 239 -6.12 25.83 4.32
N VAL A 240 -6.95 26.35 3.41
CA VAL A 240 -8.30 26.85 3.69
C VAL A 240 -9.25 26.17 2.70
N PRO A 241 -10.01 25.15 3.12
CA PRO A 241 -10.98 24.51 2.25
C PRO A 241 -12.16 25.47 1.99
N GLY A 242 -12.63 25.51 0.73
CA GLY A 242 -13.85 26.22 0.37
C GLY A 242 -15.11 25.43 0.72
N LEU A 243 -16.24 26.12 0.74
CA LEU A 243 -17.55 25.48 0.86
C LEU A 243 -17.98 24.84 -0.48
N PRO A 244 -18.72 23.72 -0.45
CA PRO A 244 -19.30 23.14 -1.65
C PRO A 244 -20.46 24.01 -2.18
N THR A 245 -20.88 23.77 -3.43
CA THR A 245 -21.99 24.49 -4.08
C THR A 245 -23.29 24.48 -3.25
N ARG A 246 -23.55 23.39 -2.53
CA ARG A 246 -24.60 23.28 -1.52
C ARG A 246 -23.95 22.99 -0.16
N PRO A 247 -23.70 24.01 0.66
CA PRO A 247 -23.13 23.83 2.00
C PRO A 247 -24.08 23.06 2.92
N GLY A 248 -23.54 22.19 3.78
CA GLY A 248 -24.33 21.41 4.72
C GLY A 248 -25.12 22.26 5.73
N PHE A 249 -24.66 23.48 6.04
CA PHE A 249 -25.35 24.37 6.99
C PHE A 249 -26.75 24.79 6.54
N TYR A 250 -27.10 24.63 5.26
CA TYR A 250 -28.47 24.89 4.78
C TYR A 250 -29.50 23.96 5.41
N ASP A 251 -29.07 22.77 5.80
CA ASP A 251 -29.93 21.74 6.39
C ASP A 251 -29.78 21.67 7.92
N VAL A 252 -28.89 22.49 8.50
CA VAL A 252 -28.67 22.54 9.96
C VAL A 252 -29.66 23.49 10.62
N ASP A 253 -30.43 22.98 11.57
CA ASP A 253 -31.37 23.77 12.36
C ASP A 253 -31.52 23.22 13.79
N VAL A 254 -32.29 23.90 14.63
CA VAL A 254 -32.66 23.45 15.98
C VAL A 254 -34.17 23.32 16.04
N ASP A 255 -34.65 22.12 16.35
CA ASP A 255 -36.06 21.87 16.65
C ASP A 255 -36.47 22.69 17.89
N CYS A 256 -37.38 23.64 17.70
CA CYS A 256 -37.81 24.58 18.74
C CYS A 256 -38.59 23.93 19.90
N ASP A 257 -39.19 22.77 19.68
CA ASP A 257 -39.99 22.08 20.69
C ASP A 257 -39.12 21.10 21.50
N THR A 258 -38.20 20.41 20.82
CA THR A 258 -37.36 19.38 21.44
C THR A 258 -35.95 19.85 21.79
N GLY A 259 -35.51 21.00 21.27
CA GLY A 259 -34.16 21.52 21.38
C GLY A 259 -33.09 20.69 20.66
N LYS A 260 -33.49 19.73 19.81
CA LYS A 260 -32.56 18.86 19.10
C LYS A 260 -32.00 19.54 17.85
N ILE A 261 -30.70 19.37 17.64
CA ILE A 261 -30.04 19.81 16.41
C ILE A 261 -30.39 18.82 15.29
N VAL A 262 -30.86 19.33 14.16
CA VAL A 262 -31.14 18.57 12.93
C VAL A 262 -30.13 18.91 11.85
N GLY A 263 -29.84 17.95 10.96
CA GLY A 263 -28.99 18.13 9.77
C GLY A 263 -27.48 18.32 10.01
N LEU A 264 -27.00 18.16 11.24
CA LEU A 264 -25.56 18.24 11.57
C LEU A 264 -24.78 16.98 11.17
N PHE A 265 -25.45 15.82 11.10
CA PHE A 265 -24.91 14.52 10.71
C PHE A 265 -25.95 13.70 9.96
#